data_AF-A0A9E2XE74-F1
#
_entry.id   AF-A0A9E2XE74-F1
#
_cell.length_a   1.000
_cell.length_b   1.000
_cell.length_c   1.000
_cell.angle_alpha   90.00
_cell.angle_beta   90.00
_cell.angle_gamma   90.00
#
_symmetry.space_group_name_H-M   'P 1'
#
loop_
_entity.id
_entity.type
_entity.pdbx_description
1 polymer ?
#
loop_
_entity_poly.entity_id
_entity_poly.type
_entity_poly.pdbx_seq_one_letter_code
_entity_poly.pdbx_strand_id
1 'polypeptide(L)'
;MPQPSSQLQDVQAALPAEVPGTSSLSRPVPTISIKISGSVAIAPSYTRRGDQRTVYPRQLTVDGRLHMPFTRAMDVPRDQRPIQELDWVRTVLEASGFAVEALTRMQPDSPDCVATLDGERVGIEVTELVSGEARKRTGNWSLFRWDQPSFLTRVQEIIDTKAAKPFQGGPYARRVLVIWTNEFHLDRGAVVRFLDGQRFHARGFTDVVLGLDYHPEHPDVAYRLALEGGPASQRSR
;
A
#
# COMPACT_ATOMS: atom_id res chain seq x y z
N MET A 1 21.70 44.39 29.12
CA MET A 1 20.36 44.01 29.62
C MET A 1 19.93 42.72 28.94
N PRO A 2 19.24 41.81 29.66
CA PRO A 2 19.39 40.37 29.49
C PRO A 2 18.40 39.75 28.49
N GLN A 3 18.74 38.55 28.04
CA GLN A 3 17.89 37.66 27.24
C GLN A 3 16.65 37.20 28.03
N PRO A 4 15.50 36.94 27.38
CA PRO A 4 14.44 36.17 27.99
C PRO A 4 14.73 34.66 27.82
N SER A 5 15.01 34.02 28.95
CA SER A 5 14.98 32.58 29.14
C SER A 5 13.57 32.04 28.91
N SER A 6 13.42 31.07 28.00
CA SER A 6 12.23 30.25 27.88
C SER A 6 12.26 29.17 28.97
N GLN A 7 11.38 29.30 29.96
CA GLN A 7 11.08 28.23 30.90
C GLN A 7 10.12 27.22 30.25
N LEU A 8 10.51 25.95 30.25
CA LEU A 8 9.61 24.82 30.05
C LEU A 8 8.79 24.65 31.34
N GLN A 9 7.47 24.70 31.24
CA GLN A 9 6.58 24.25 32.32
C GLN A 9 6.27 22.77 32.11
N ASP A 10 6.56 21.97 33.13
CA ASP A 10 6.06 20.61 33.29
C ASP A 10 4.53 20.65 33.49
N VAL A 11 3.79 19.92 32.65
CA VAL A 11 2.36 19.66 32.87
C VAL A 11 2.23 18.26 33.48
N GLN A 12 2.06 18.23 34.80
CA GLN A 12 1.57 17.05 35.52
C GLN A 12 0.06 16.95 35.32
N ALA A 13 -0.41 15.83 34.73
CA ALA A 13 -1.83 15.50 34.70
C ALA A 13 -2.20 14.69 35.95
N ALA A 14 -3.10 15.24 36.76
CA ALA A 14 -3.73 14.54 37.87
C ALA A 14 -4.77 13.54 37.35
N LEU A 15 -4.74 12.32 37.86
CA LEU A 15 -5.77 11.30 37.62
C LEU A 15 -6.98 11.55 38.56
N PRO A 16 -8.23 11.49 38.07
CA PRO A 16 -9.39 11.51 38.94
C PRO A 16 -9.59 10.17 39.66
N ALA A 17 -10.08 10.24 40.89
CA ALA A 17 -10.35 9.10 41.76
C ALA A 17 -11.46 8.18 41.21
N GLU A 18 -11.25 6.87 41.34
CA GLU A 18 -12.20 5.84 40.95
C GLU A 18 -13.42 5.78 41.88
N VAL A 19 -14.61 5.61 41.29
CA VAL A 19 -15.86 5.27 41.98
C VAL A 19 -16.14 3.78 41.75
N PRO A 20 -16.38 2.96 42.78
CA PRO A 20 -16.64 1.53 42.61
C PRO A 20 -18.14 1.28 42.42
N GLY A 21 -18.52 0.53 41.37
CA GLY A 21 -19.89 0.04 41.24
C GLY A 21 -20.25 -0.66 39.92
N THR A 22 -20.41 -1.99 40.00
CA THR A 22 -21.26 -2.88 39.19
C THR A 22 -20.91 -3.22 37.73
N SER A 23 -20.54 -4.49 37.56
CA SER A 23 -20.64 -5.41 36.42
C SER A 23 -21.44 -4.99 35.17
N SER A 24 -20.71 -4.88 34.05
CA SER A 24 -21.02 -5.53 32.77
C SER A 24 -19.75 -5.45 31.90
N LEU A 25 -19.09 -6.59 31.65
CA LEU A 25 -17.83 -6.65 30.92
C LEU A 25 -18.07 -6.48 29.40
N SER A 26 -18.43 -5.28 28.98
CA SER A 26 -18.13 -4.78 27.64
C SER A 26 -16.68 -4.33 27.65
N ARG A 27 -15.77 -5.06 27.01
CA ARG A 27 -14.40 -4.58 26.80
C ARG A 27 -14.46 -3.23 26.10
N PRO A 28 -13.80 -2.17 26.61
CA PRO A 28 -13.77 -0.89 25.93
C PRO A 28 -13.13 -1.07 24.55
N VAL A 29 -13.83 -0.65 23.50
CA VAL A 29 -13.25 -0.55 22.16
C VAL A 29 -12.16 0.52 22.23
N PRO A 30 -10.92 0.22 21.82
CA PRO A 30 -9.86 1.22 21.83
C PRO A 30 -10.28 2.40 20.96
N THR A 31 -10.46 3.56 21.59
CA THR A 31 -10.69 4.83 20.89
C THR A 31 -9.34 5.33 20.40
N ILE A 32 -9.11 5.26 19.08
CA ILE A 32 -7.90 5.80 18.48
C ILE A 32 -8.05 7.32 18.43
N SER A 33 -7.33 8.02 19.31
CA SER A 33 -7.21 9.47 19.26
C SER A 33 -6.06 9.86 18.32
N ILE A 34 -6.38 10.27 17.09
CA ILE A 34 -5.39 10.79 16.15
C ILE A 34 -5.31 12.30 16.35
N LYS A 35 -4.17 12.81 16.85
CA LYS A 35 -3.87 14.25 16.80
C LYS A 35 -3.41 14.60 15.39
N ILE A 36 -4.29 15.22 14.62
CA ILE A 36 -4.00 15.72 13.28
C ILE A 36 -3.84 17.24 13.40
N SER A 37 -2.74 17.77 12.87
CA SER A 37 -2.57 19.23 12.75
C SER A 37 -3.25 19.67 11.46
N GLY A 38 -4.48 20.16 11.56
CA GLY A 38 -5.31 20.54 10.40
C GLY A 38 -6.79 20.22 10.61
N SER A 39 -7.66 20.68 9.71
CA SER A 39 -9.09 20.38 9.73
C SER A 39 -9.36 19.03 9.07
N VAL A 40 -9.92 18.08 9.83
CA VAL A 40 -10.32 16.75 9.33
C VAL A 40 -11.83 16.67 9.36
N ALA A 41 -12.43 16.41 8.20
CA ALA A 41 -13.86 16.11 8.08
C ALA A 41 -14.03 14.60 7.88
N ILE A 42 -14.84 13.99 8.74
CA ILE A 42 -15.18 12.56 8.72
C ILE A 42 -16.68 12.45 8.43
N ALA A 43 -17.05 11.87 7.30
CA ALA A 43 -18.46 11.56 7.00
C ALA A 43 -18.82 10.19 7.61
N PRO A 44 -19.73 10.12 8.60
CA PRO A 44 -20.14 8.85 9.19
C PRO A 44 -20.93 8.01 8.18
N SER A 45 -20.78 6.68 8.22
CA SER A 45 -21.67 5.77 7.49
C SER A 45 -22.94 5.48 8.30
N TYR A 46 -24.08 5.38 7.62
CA TYR A 46 -25.37 5.05 8.25
C TYR A 46 -25.28 3.74 9.03
N THR A 47 -25.57 3.80 10.34
CA THR A 47 -25.70 2.64 11.22
C THR A 47 -27.17 2.20 11.27
N ARG A 48 -27.43 0.91 11.07
CA ARG A 48 -28.69 0.30 11.52
C ARG A 48 -28.53 0.05 13.03
N ARG A 49 -29.45 0.58 13.82
CA ARG A 49 -29.45 0.50 15.30
C ARG A 49 -29.36 -0.98 15.74
N GLY A 50 -28.27 -1.37 16.42
CA GLY A 50 -28.16 -2.68 17.08
C GLY A 50 -26.91 -3.52 16.80
N ASP A 51 -26.09 -3.18 15.80
CA ASP A 51 -24.88 -3.96 15.44
C ASP A 51 -23.62 -3.12 15.71
N GLN A 52 -22.77 -3.52 16.66
CA GLN A 52 -21.45 -2.91 16.87
C GLN A 52 -20.53 -3.31 15.71
N ARG A 53 -20.51 -2.52 14.63
CA ARG A 53 -19.51 -2.65 13.56
C ARG A 53 -18.55 -1.48 13.60
N THR A 54 -17.27 -1.77 13.34
CA THR A 54 -16.27 -0.74 13.04
C THR A 54 -16.75 0.04 11.81
N VAL A 55 -17.04 1.33 12.00
CA VAL A 55 -17.41 2.24 10.92
C VAL A 55 -16.14 2.80 10.32
N TYR A 56 -15.79 2.34 9.11
CA TYR A 56 -14.75 2.98 8.32
C TYR A 56 -15.33 4.27 7.70
N PRO A 57 -14.63 5.42 7.82
CA PRO A 57 -15.04 6.60 7.10
C PRO A 57 -15.06 6.28 5.60
N ARG A 58 -16.18 6.61 4.91
CA ARG A 58 -16.22 6.52 3.44
C ARG A 58 -15.43 7.65 2.78
N GLN A 59 -15.18 8.70 3.56
CA GLN A 59 -14.48 9.92 3.17
C GLN A 59 -13.65 10.40 4.36
N LEU A 60 -12.37 10.62 4.13
CA LEU A 60 -11.39 11.17 5.04
C LEU A 60 -10.78 12.38 4.34
N THR A 61 -11.07 13.59 4.77
CA THR A 61 -10.37 14.76 4.21
C THR A 61 -9.11 15.05 5.04
N VAL A 62 -7.94 15.09 4.41
CA VAL A 62 -6.66 15.43 5.05
C VAL A 62 -6.10 16.66 4.32
N ASP A 63 -5.83 17.74 5.04
CA ASP A 63 -5.33 19.01 4.49
C ASP A 63 -6.15 19.54 3.30
N GLY A 64 -7.48 19.41 3.38
CA GLY A 64 -8.40 19.84 2.33
C GLY A 64 -8.52 18.92 1.12
N ARG A 65 -7.76 17.82 1.08
CA ARG A 65 -7.88 16.79 0.04
C ARG A 65 -8.82 15.70 0.48
N LEU A 66 -9.85 15.43 -0.32
CA LEU A 66 -10.75 14.30 -0.09
C LEU A 66 -9.98 13.01 -0.33
N HIS A 67 -9.82 12.22 0.71
CA HIS A 67 -9.42 10.84 0.60
C HIS A 67 -10.65 9.95 0.73
N MET A 68 -10.84 9.01 -0.18
CA MET A 68 -11.83 7.96 0.00
C MET A 68 -11.09 6.79 0.67
N PRO A 69 -11.29 6.49 1.96
CA PRO A 69 -10.77 5.28 2.56
C PRO A 69 -11.55 4.13 1.92
N PHE A 70 -10.97 3.48 0.94
CA PHE A 70 -11.59 2.31 0.30
C PHE A 70 -10.83 1.06 0.78
N THR A 71 -11.34 0.27 1.73
CA THR A 71 -12.35 -0.82 1.61
C THR A 71 -12.22 -1.79 0.44
N ARG A 72 -11.45 -1.49 -0.63
CA ARG A 72 -11.39 -2.39 -1.80
C ARG A 72 -10.78 -3.74 -1.45
N ALA A 73 -9.81 -3.79 -0.54
CA ALA A 73 -9.21 -5.04 -0.04
C ALA A 73 -9.85 -5.60 1.24
N MET A 74 -10.66 -4.82 1.96
CA MET A 74 -11.08 -5.16 3.33
C MET A 74 -12.45 -5.85 3.42
N ASP A 75 -13.34 -5.67 2.43
CA ASP A 75 -14.67 -6.28 2.43
C ASP A 75 -14.88 -7.36 1.36
N VAL A 76 -13.85 -7.67 0.55
CA VAL A 76 -13.97 -8.75 -0.44
C VAL A 76 -13.87 -10.11 0.25
N PRO A 77 -14.89 -10.97 0.10
CA PRO A 77 -14.86 -12.34 0.62
C PRO A 77 -13.55 -13.04 0.25
N ARG A 78 -12.99 -13.84 1.16
CA ARG A 78 -11.67 -14.47 0.96
C ARG A 78 -11.60 -15.32 -0.32
N ASP A 79 -12.71 -15.93 -0.70
CA ASP A 79 -12.92 -16.71 -1.92
C ASP A 79 -12.94 -15.87 -3.19
N GLN A 80 -13.18 -14.56 -3.10
CA GLN A 80 -13.16 -13.61 -4.22
C GLN A 80 -11.83 -12.86 -4.38
N ARG A 81 -10.98 -12.85 -3.33
CA ARG A 81 -9.64 -12.26 -3.40
C ARG A 81 -8.81 -12.75 -4.58
N PRO A 82 -8.79 -14.06 -4.94
CA PRO A 82 -8.09 -14.54 -6.13
C PRO A 82 -8.47 -13.81 -7.42
N ILE A 83 -9.75 -13.55 -7.62
CA ILE A 83 -10.27 -12.91 -8.84
C ILE A 83 -9.86 -11.44 -8.84
N GLN A 84 -10.02 -10.77 -7.69
CA GLN A 84 -9.63 -9.38 -7.52
C GLN A 84 -8.12 -9.17 -7.72
N GLU A 85 -7.28 -10.09 -7.23
CA GLU A 85 -5.82 -10.05 -7.43
C GLU A 85 -5.47 -10.07 -8.92
N LEU A 86 -6.14 -10.88 -9.74
CA LEU A 86 -5.91 -10.92 -11.19
C LEU A 86 -6.34 -9.63 -11.88
N ASP A 87 -7.50 -9.07 -11.52
CA ASP A 87 -7.97 -7.80 -12.09
C ASP A 87 -6.99 -6.67 -11.79
N TRP A 88 -6.42 -6.63 -10.58
CA TRP A 88 -5.42 -5.64 -10.20
C TRP A 88 -4.11 -5.80 -10.96
N VAL A 89 -3.61 -7.04 -11.08
CA VAL A 89 -2.40 -7.33 -11.84
C VAL A 89 -2.57 -6.91 -13.28
N ARG A 90 -3.69 -7.27 -13.92
CA ARG A 90 -4.03 -6.82 -15.27
C ARG A 90 -3.99 -5.31 -15.38
N THR A 91 -4.71 -4.63 -14.50
CA THR A 91 -4.84 -3.18 -14.49
C THR A 91 -3.49 -2.48 -14.37
N VAL A 92 -2.64 -2.92 -13.44
CA VAL A 92 -1.29 -2.36 -13.24
C VAL A 92 -0.39 -2.61 -14.44
N LEU A 93 -0.47 -3.79 -15.07
CA LEU A 93 0.32 -4.12 -16.25
C LEU A 93 -0.12 -3.32 -17.48
N GLU A 94 -1.43 -3.23 -17.74
CA GLU A 94 -1.99 -2.44 -18.84
C GLU A 94 -1.66 -0.95 -18.66
N ALA A 95 -1.81 -0.41 -17.44
CA ALA A 95 -1.40 0.94 -17.10
C ALA A 95 0.12 1.18 -17.27
N SER A 96 0.94 0.14 -17.21
CA SER A 96 2.38 0.22 -17.49
C SER A 96 2.74 0.09 -18.97
N GLY A 97 1.73 -0.04 -19.84
CA GLY A 97 1.88 -0.09 -21.29
C GLY A 97 1.98 -1.50 -21.89
N PHE A 98 1.74 -2.56 -21.10
CA PHE A 98 1.71 -3.93 -21.64
C PHE A 98 0.37 -4.26 -22.29
N ALA A 99 0.38 -4.99 -23.39
CA ALA A 99 -0.80 -5.70 -23.88
C ALA A 99 -0.95 -7.02 -23.11
N VAL A 100 -2.00 -7.15 -22.29
CA VAL A 100 -2.18 -8.29 -21.38
C VAL A 100 -3.24 -9.27 -21.90
N GLU A 101 -2.83 -10.50 -22.17
CA GLU A 101 -3.71 -11.59 -22.61
C GLU A 101 -3.55 -12.83 -21.73
N ALA A 102 -4.58 -13.70 -21.71
CA ALA A 102 -4.55 -15.02 -21.07
C ALA A 102 -4.05 -15.05 -19.59
N LEU A 103 -4.18 -13.94 -18.86
CA LEU A 103 -3.76 -13.83 -17.45
C LEU A 103 -4.50 -14.86 -16.59
N THR A 104 -3.73 -15.77 -15.99
CA THR A 104 -4.22 -16.88 -15.18
C THR A 104 -3.37 -17.01 -13.92
N ARG A 105 -4.01 -17.41 -12.82
CA ARG A 105 -3.32 -17.68 -11.55
C ARG A 105 -2.54 -18.98 -11.61
N MET A 106 -1.38 -19.01 -10.95
CA MET A 106 -0.61 -20.21 -10.67
C MET A 106 -0.55 -20.41 -9.14
N GLN A 107 -0.88 -21.62 -8.69
CA GLN A 107 -0.75 -22.03 -7.29
C GLN A 107 -0.40 -23.53 -7.23
N PRO A 108 0.32 -23.97 -6.17
CA PRO A 108 0.82 -23.19 -5.04
C PRO A 108 2.19 -22.53 -5.29
N ASP A 109 2.84 -22.83 -6.41
CA ASP A 109 4.23 -22.46 -6.67
C ASP A 109 4.35 -21.14 -7.44
N SER A 110 5.51 -20.48 -7.28
CA SER A 110 5.93 -19.32 -8.09
C SER A 110 6.07 -19.70 -9.58
N PRO A 111 5.70 -18.84 -10.54
CA PRO A 111 5.17 -17.47 -10.38
C PRO A 111 3.74 -17.44 -9.81
N ASP A 112 3.30 -16.32 -9.23
CA ASP A 112 1.92 -16.15 -8.75
C ASP A 112 0.88 -16.18 -9.90
N CYS A 113 1.27 -15.70 -11.08
CA CYS A 113 0.45 -15.65 -12.28
C CYS A 113 1.27 -15.97 -13.54
N VAL A 114 0.59 -16.37 -14.61
CA VAL A 114 1.16 -16.47 -15.96
C VAL A 114 0.23 -15.72 -16.91
N ALA A 115 0.82 -15.00 -17.86
CA ALA A 115 0.08 -14.29 -18.89
C ALA A 115 0.83 -14.33 -20.22
N THR A 116 0.17 -13.85 -21.26
CA THR A 116 0.82 -13.38 -22.48
C THR A 116 0.94 -11.86 -22.39
N LEU A 117 2.17 -11.34 -22.38
CA LEU A 117 2.44 -9.90 -22.45
C LEU A 117 3.10 -9.59 -23.79
N ASP A 118 2.51 -8.69 -24.57
CA ASP A 118 3.02 -8.28 -25.90
C ASP A 118 3.30 -9.48 -26.83
N GLY A 119 2.46 -10.53 -26.76
CA GLY A 119 2.61 -11.75 -27.54
C GLY A 119 3.58 -12.80 -26.95
N GLU A 120 4.23 -12.52 -25.82
CA GLU A 120 5.18 -13.44 -25.17
C GLU A 120 4.61 -14.06 -23.89
N ARG A 121 4.88 -15.34 -23.66
CA ARG A 121 4.50 -16.01 -22.40
C ARG A 121 5.40 -15.57 -21.25
N VAL A 122 4.81 -15.01 -20.20
CA VAL A 122 5.48 -14.37 -19.07
C VAL A 122 5.05 -14.99 -17.75
N GLY A 123 6.02 -15.25 -16.87
CA GLY A 123 5.77 -15.53 -15.46
C GLY A 123 5.74 -14.23 -14.65
N ILE A 124 4.72 -14.05 -13.81
CA ILE A 124 4.48 -12.83 -13.05
C ILE A 124 4.45 -13.14 -11.56
N GLU A 125 5.33 -12.52 -10.78
CA GLU A 125 5.21 -12.46 -9.33
C GLU A 125 4.45 -11.21 -8.91
N VAL A 126 3.66 -11.33 -7.85
CA VAL A 126 2.81 -10.25 -7.33
C VAL A 126 3.13 -10.06 -5.86
N THR A 127 3.23 -8.81 -5.42
CA THR A 127 3.48 -8.51 -4.01
C THR A 127 3.04 -7.11 -3.63
N GLU A 128 2.83 -6.90 -2.34
CA GLU A 128 2.44 -5.61 -1.78
C GLU A 128 3.65 -4.90 -1.17
N LEU A 129 3.81 -3.62 -1.50
CA LEU A 129 4.70 -2.70 -0.79
C LEU A 129 3.95 -2.14 0.42
N VAL A 130 4.29 -2.68 1.59
CA VAL A 130 3.86 -2.22 2.91
C VAL A 130 5.08 -1.90 3.77
N SER A 131 4.91 -0.97 4.70
CA SER A 131 5.92 -0.73 5.73
C SER A 131 6.07 -1.96 6.65
N GLY A 132 7.30 -2.26 7.07
CA GLY A 132 7.58 -3.40 7.96
C GLY A 132 6.87 -3.28 9.32
N GLU A 133 6.61 -2.05 9.79
CA GLU A 133 5.90 -1.78 11.04
C GLU A 133 4.39 -1.95 10.91
N ALA A 134 3.78 -1.60 9.77
CA ALA A 134 2.36 -1.86 9.51
C ALA A 134 2.05 -3.37 9.56
N ARG A 135 2.98 -4.22 9.09
CA ARG A 135 2.81 -5.67 9.12
C ARG A 135 2.79 -6.29 10.52
N LYS A 136 3.41 -5.64 11.51
CA LYS A 136 3.54 -6.15 12.89
C LYS A 136 2.37 -5.76 13.80
N ARG A 137 1.60 -4.73 13.46
CA ARG A 137 0.55 -4.19 14.34
C ARG A 137 -0.82 -4.67 13.92
N THR A 138 -1.31 -5.73 14.57
CA THR A 138 -2.73 -6.08 14.54
C THR A 138 -3.53 -5.04 15.33
N GLY A 139 -4.17 -4.11 14.64
CA GLY A 139 -5.23 -3.26 15.21
C GLY A 139 -4.83 -1.83 15.60
N ASN A 140 -3.60 -1.39 15.35
CA ASN A 140 -3.23 0.02 15.49
C ASN A 140 -2.62 0.54 14.18
N TRP A 141 -3.46 1.23 13.40
CA TRP A 141 -3.09 1.83 12.11
C TRP A 141 -2.19 3.03 12.35
N SER A 142 -0.91 2.80 12.63
CA SER A 142 0.08 3.87 12.54
C SER A 142 0.34 4.13 11.05
N LEU A 143 -0.08 5.29 10.57
CA LEU A 143 0.29 5.80 9.26
C LEU A 143 1.81 5.84 9.17
N PHE A 144 2.40 5.03 8.28
CA PHE A 144 3.82 5.09 8.02
C PHE A 144 4.08 6.17 6.98
N ARG A 145 4.91 7.15 7.34
CA ARG A 145 5.31 8.20 6.41
C ARG A 145 6.61 7.77 5.72
N TRP A 146 6.51 7.54 4.42
CA TRP A 146 7.67 7.23 3.59
C TRP A 146 8.53 8.47 3.35
N ASP A 147 9.84 8.28 3.49
CA ASP A 147 10.84 9.13 2.85
C ASP A 147 11.47 8.39 1.66
N GLN A 148 12.26 9.10 0.85
CA GLN A 148 12.86 8.51 -0.33
C GLN A 148 13.79 7.34 0.01
N PRO A 149 14.74 7.44 0.96
CA PRO A 149 15.62 6.32 1.28
C PRO A 149 14.86 5.07 1.73
N SER A 150 13.92 5.18 2.66
CA SER A 150 13.15 4.03 3.17
C SER A 150 12.31 3.36 2.08
N PHE A 151 11.70 4.15 1.18
CA PHE A 151 10.95 3.64 0.04
C PHE A 151 11.85 2.85 -0.91
N LEU A 152 12.99 3.44 -1.32
CA LEU A 152 13.91 2.79 -2.26
C LEU A 152 14.51 1.52 -1.68
N THR A 153 14.97 1.56 -0.42
CA THR A 153 15.45 0.37 0.29
C THR A 153 14.39 -0.73 0.30
N ARG A 154 13.14 -0.39 0.64
CA ARG A 154 12.08 -1.40 0.71
C ARG A 154 11.74 -2.01 -0.65
N VAL A 155 11.70 -1.21 -1.71
CA VAL A 155 11.47 -1.72 -3.08
C VAL A 155 12.59 -2.67 -3.48
N GLN A 156 13.85 -2.33 -3.20
CA GLN A 156 14.98 -3.20 -3.49
C GLN A 156 14.90 -4.53 -2.70
N GLU A 157 14.60 -4.48 -1.40
CA GLU A 157 14.40 -5.68 -0.57
C GLU A 157 13.32 -6.61 -1.13
N ILE A 158 12.21 -6.05 -1.61
CA ILE A 158 11.12 -6.80 -2.22
C ILE A 158 11.62 -7.51 -3.49
N ILE A 159 12.32 -6.78 -4.36
CA ILE A 159 12.90 -7.33 -5.59
C ILE A 159 13.84 -8.50 -5.25
N ASP A 160 14.78 -8.30 -4.33
CA ASP A 160 15.77 -9.31 -3.94
C ASP A 160 15.11 -10.56 -3.34
N THR A 161 14.13 -10.36 -2.45
CA THR A 161 13.38 -11.45 -1.82
C THR A 161 12.63 -12.29 -2.85
N LYS A 162 12.02 -11.64 -3.85
CA LYS A 162 11.25 -12.31 -4.89
C LYS A 162 12.16 -12.95 -5.95
N ALA A 163 13.30 -12.35 -6.26
CA ALA A 163 14.29 -12.87 -7.20
C ALA A 163 14.91 -14.18 -6.72
N ALA A 164 15.06 -14.36 -5.40
CA ALA A 164 15.60 -15.57 -4.79
C ALA A 164 14.67 -16.80 -4.92
N LYS A 165 13.39 -16.62 -5.26
CA LYS A 165 12.45 -17.74 -5.42
C LYS A 165 12.59 -18.40 -6.80
N PRO A 166 12.58 -19.74 -6.87
CA PRO A 166 12.57 -20.45 -8.15
C PRO A 166 11.22 -20.25 -8.86
N PHE A 167 11.27 -19.94 -10.16
CA PHE A 167 10.07 -19.93 -11.02
C PHE A 167 9.83 -21.33 -11.58
N GLN A 168 8.69 -21.91 -11.26
CA GLN A 168 8.23 -23.21 -11.74
C GLN A 168 7.39 -23.07 -13.01
N GLY A 169 7.26 -24.16 -13.79
CA GLY A 169 6.37 -24.23 -14.95
C GLY A 169 6.88 -23.55 -16.24
N GLY A 170 8.17 -23.21 -16.28
CA GLY A 170 8.83 -22.60 -17.44
C GLY A 170 9.02 -23.54 -18.65
N PRO A 171 9.64 -23.05 -19.74
CA PRO A 171 10.32 -21.76 -19.86
C PRO A 171 9.37 -20.56 -20.03
N TYR A 172 9.78 -19.40 -19.53
CA TYR A 172 9.12 -18.11 -19.73
C TYR A 172 10.06 -17.20 -20.51
N ALA A 173 9.52 -16.42 -21.46
CA ALA A 173 10.30 -15.45 -22.23
C ALA A 173 10.75 -14.27 -21.34
N ARG A 174 9.86 -13.85 -20.43
CA ARG A 174 10.08 -12.77 -19.47
C ARG A 174 9.64 -13.18 -18.07
N ARG A 175 10.22 -12.49 -17.08
CA ARG A 175 9.84 -12.59 -15.67
C ARG A 175 9.53 -11.19 -15.19
N VAL A 176 8.29 -10.97 -14.78
CA VAL A 176 7.81 -9.65 -14.35
C VAL A 176 7.49 -9.69 -12.87
N LEU A 177 7.87 -8.65 -12.14
CA LEU A 177 7.44 -8.43 -10.77
C LEU A 177 6.45 -7.26 -10.74
N VAL A 178 5.24 -7.53 -10.27
CA VAL A 178 4.23 -6.50 -9.97
C VAL A 178 4.24 -6.23 -8.47
N ILE A 179 4.66 -5.02 -8.11
CA ILE A 179 4.57 -4.48 -6.77
C ILE A 179 3.36 -3.55 -6.76
N TRP A 180 2.45 -3.70 -5.81
CA TRP A 180 1.34 -2.76 -5.64
C TRP A 180 1.35 -2.18 -4.23
N THR A 181 0.74 -1.01 -4.03
CA THR A 181 0.61 -0.41 -2.69
C THR A 181 -0.69 0.36 -2.55
N ASN A 182 -1.23 0.32 -1.34
CA ASN A 182 -2.37 1.11 -0.86
C ASN A 182 -1.93 2.19 0.16
N GLU A 183 -0.62 2.41 0.32
CA GLU A 183 -0.07 3.35 1.31
C GLU A 183 -0.42 4.81 0.94
N PHE A 184 -1.32 5.43 1.72
CA PHE A 184 -1.91 6.75 1.40
C PHE A 184 -0.91 7.89 1.23
N HIS A 185 0.28 7.80 1.84
CA HIS A 185 1.31 8.83 1.75
C HIS A 185 2.18 8.71 0.48
N LEU A 186 2.09 7.59 -0.24
CA LEU A 186 2.77 7.38 -1.52
C LEU A 186 1.88 7.85 -2.67
N ASP A 187 1.68 9.17 -2.76
CA ASP A 187 1.00 9.76 -3.91
C ASP A 187 1.89 9.75 -5.17
N ARG A 188 1.27 10.08 -6.32
CA ARG A 188 1.94 10.17 -7.62
C ARG A 188 3.19 11.06 -7.57
N GLY A 189 3.10 12.22 -6.92
CA GLY A 189 4.19 13.17 -6.83
C GLY A 189 5.34 12.65 -5.97
N ALA A 190 5.04 11.99 -4.86
CA ALA A 190 6.03 11.35 -4.01
C ALA A 190 6.79 10.26 -4.76
N VAL A 191 6.06 9.34 -5.41
CA VAL A 191 6.69 8.22 -6.14
C VAL A 191 7.55 8.72 -7.31
N VAL A 192 7.06 9.69 -8.09
CA VAL A 192 7.88 10.29 -9.17
C VAL A 192 9.17 10.89 -8.62
N ARG A 193 9.11 11.68 -7.54
CA ARG A 193 10.31 12.26 -6.92
C ARG A 193 11.24 11.18 -6.36
N PHE A 194 10.67 10.13 -5.76
CA PHE A 194 11.46 9.07 -5.15
C PHE A 194 12.19 8.23 -6.19
N LEU A 195 11.56 7.95 -7.33
CA LEU A 195 12.11 7.15 -8.43
C LEU A 195 13.04 7.95 -9.36
N ASP A 196 13.08 9.28 -9.26
CA ASP A 196 13.87 10.11 -10.17
C ASP A 196 15.38 9.78 -10.09
N GLY A 197 15.96 9.50 -11.25
CA GLY A 197 17.36 9.05 -11.40
C GLY A 197 17.69 7.69 -10.77
N GLN A 198 16.73 6.98 -10.17
CA GLN A 198 16.98 5.72 -9.47
C GLN A 198 16.98 4.53 -10.42
N ARG A 199 17.82 3.54 -10.11
CA ARG A 199 17.88 2.24 -10.78
C ARG A 199 17.89 1.14 -9.74
N PHE A 200 17.26 0.02 -10.06
CA PHE A 200 17.17 -1.14 -9.19
C PHE A 200 17.95 -2.32 -9.74
N HIS A 201 18.53 -3.10 -8.84
CA HIS A 201 19.14 -4.36 -9.16
C HIS A 201 18.06 -5.45 -9.15
N ALA A 202 17.76 -6.06 -10.29
CA ALA A 202 16.67 -7.03 -10.39
C ALA A 202 17.11 -8.33 -11.08
N ARG A 203 17.95 -9.12 -10.40
CA ARG A 203 18.41 -10.39 -10.97
C ARG A 203 17.22 -11.29 -11.28
N GLY A 204 17.11 -11.70 -12.54
CA GLY A 204 16.10 -12.64 -12.97
C GLY A 204 14.71 -12.06 -13.20
N PHE A 205 14.50 -10.75 -13.03
CA PHE A 205 13.32 -10.07 -13.55
C PHE A 205 13.72 -9.22 -14.77
N THR A 206 12.94 -9.32 -15.83
CA THR A 206 13.08 -8.44 -17.00
C THR A 206 12.41 -7.10 -16.76
N ASP A 207 11.38 -7.09 -15.91
CA ASP A 207 10.58 -5.91 -15.62
C ASP A 207 10.13 -5.90 -14.17
N VAL A 208 10.08 -4.71 -13.59
CA VAL A 208 9.43 -4.46 -12.30
C VAL A 208 8.47 -3.30 -12.49
N VAL A 209 7.21 -3.51 -12.10
CA VAL A 209 6.15 -2.50 -12.19
C VAL A 209 5.63 -2.20 -10.80
N LEU A 210 5.54 -0.91 -10.46
CA LEU A 210 4.91 -0.43 -9.24
C LEU A 210 3.55 0.18 -9.56
N GLY A 211 2.47 -0.44 -9.10
CA GLY A 211 1.10 0.07 -9.17
C GLY A 211 0.68 0.82 -7.90
N LEU A 212 0.01 1.95 -8.07
CA LEU A 212 -0.68 2.66 -7.00
C LEU A 212 -2.18 2.33 -7.08
N ASP A 213 -2.71 1.62 -6.08
CA ASP A 213 -4.15 1.32 -6.00
C ASP A 213 -4.96 2.59 -5.61
N TYR A 214 -4.27 3.62 -5.12
CA TYR A 214 -4.90 4.84 -4.63
C TYR A 214 -4.54 6.07 -5.46
N HIS A 215 -5.42 6.46 -6.40
CA HIS A 215 -5.52 7.85 -6.83
C HIS A 215 -6.97 8.17 -7.26
N PRO A 216 -7.66 9.12 -6.59
CA PRO A 216 -9.07 9.40 -6.86
C PRO A 216 -9.34 9.93 -8.27
N GLU A 217 -8.35 10.57 -8.90
CA GLU A 217 -8.47 11.12 -10.26
C GLU A 217 -7.95 10.17 -11.35
N HIS A 218 -7.16 9.17 -10.95
CA HIS A 218 -6.48 8.26 -11.86
C HIS A 218 -6.39 6.89 -11.19
N PRO A 219 -7.51 6.15 -11.10
CA PRO A 219 -7.37 4.73 -10.86
C PRO A 219 -6.32 4.23 -11.87
N ASP A 220 -5.37 3.42 -11.41
CA ASP A 220 -4.46 2.71 -12.31
C ASP A 220 -3.21 3.51 -12.74
N VAL A 221 -2.54 4.19 -11.80
CA VAL A 221 -1.19 4.71 -12.05
C VAL A 221 -0.15 3.61 -11.82
N ALA A 222 0.63 3.30 -12.85
CA ALA A 222 1.73 2.34 -12.77
C ALA A 222 3.06 2.93 -13.26
N TYR A 223 4.16 2.50 -12.64
CA TYR A 223 5.52 2.91 -12.95
C TYR A 223 6.36 1.69 -13.30
N ARG A 224 6.94 1.66 -14.50
CA ARG A 224 7.98 0.69 -14.84
C ARG A 224 9.32 1.18 -14.27
N LEU A 225 9.88 0.41 -13.33
CA LEU A 225 11.10 0.79 -12.64
C LEU A 225 12.30 0.66 -13.58
N ALA A 226 13.27 1.57 -13.45
CA ALA A 226 14.52 1.48 -14.20
C ALA A 226 15.37 0.35 -13.60
N LEU A 227 15.83 -0.57 -14.44
CA LEU A 227 16.71 -1.65 -14.00
C LEU A 227 18.16 -1.37 -14.42
N GLU A 228 19.12 -1.84 -13.63
CA GLU A 228 20.54 -1.81 -14.01
C GLU A 228 20.77 -2.58 -15.32
N GLY A 229 21.54 -2.00 -16.25
CA GLY A 229 21.76 -2.57 -17.59
C GLY A 229 20.59 -2.41 -18.57
N GLY A 230 19.43 -1.94 -18.11
CA GLY A 230 18.27 -1.63 -18.94
C GLY A 230 18.16 -0.15 -19.35
N PRO A 231 17.19 0.19 -20.21
CA PRO A 231 16.83 1.59 -20.46
C PRO A 231 16.39 2.28 -19.15
N ALA A 232 16.49 3.61 -19.09
CA ALA A 232 16.01 4.39 -17.95
C ALA A 232 14.49 4.17 -17.75
N SER A 233 13.99 4.43 -16.53
CA SER A 233 12.57 4.28 -16.19
C SER A 233 11.73 5.10 -17.15
N GLN A 234 10.69 4.47 -17.70
CA GLN A 234 9.75 5.14 -18.57
C GLN A 234 8.45 5.38 -17.82
N ARG A 235 7.94 6.60 -17.96
CA ARG A 235 6.61 6.95 -17.51
C ARG A 235 5.62 6.43 -18.56
N SER A 236 4.75 5.52 -18.13
CA SER A 236 3.54 5.16 -18.87
C SER A 236 2.64 6.41 -18.94
N ARG A 237 2.14 6.74 -20.13
CA ARG A 237 1.34 7.94 -20.38
C ARG A 237 -0.02 7.87 -19.72
#